data_AF-A0AAP0R9U3-F1
#
_entry.id   AF-A0AAP0R9U3-F1
#
_cell.length_a   1.000
_cell.length_b   1.000
_cell.length_c   1.000
_cell.angle_alpha   90.00
_cell.angle_beta   90.00
_cell.angle_gamma   90.00
#
_symmetry.space_group_name_H-M   'P 1'
#
loop_
_entity.id
_entity.type
_entity.pdbx_description
1 polymer ?
#
loop_
_entity_poly.entity_id
_entity_poly.type
_entity_poly.pdbx_seq_one_letter_code
_entity_poly.pdbx_strand_id
1 'polypeptide(L)'
;MRKKLDTRFPAARIKKIMQADEDVGKIALAVPLLVSKALELFLQDLCDRTYEITLRRGAKTMSSLHLKQCVQTFNVFDFLREIVSKVPDLGGADVGSEDRSSC
;
A
#
# COMPACT_ATOMS: atom_id res chain seq x y z
N MET A 1 3.88 -32.75 17.37
CA MET A 1 4.93 -32.04 16.60
C MET A 1 4.42 -30.65 16.25
N ARG A 2 5.11 -29.57 16.65
CA ARG A 2 4.75 -28.20 16.21
C ARG A 2 5.15 -28.04 14.75
N LYS A 3 4.19 -27.98 13.82
CA LYS A 3 4.47 -27.57 12.44
C LYS A 3 5.04 -26.15 12.48
N LYS A 4 6.25 -25.97 11.96
CA LYS A 4 6.82 -24.63 11.78
C LYS A 4 5.94 -23.93 10.74
N LEU A 5 5.20 -22.91 11.17
CA LEU A 5 4.42 -22.08 10.26
C LEU A 5 5.41 -21.35 9.37
N ASP A 6 5.40 -21.67 8.08
CA ASP A 6 6.19 -20.94 7.09
C ASP A 6 5.56 -19.57 6.88
N THR A 7 6.31 -18.51 7.15
CA THR A 7 5.84 -17.13 7.05
C THR A 7 6.67 -16.37 6.04
N ARG A 8 6.00 -15.65 5.13
CA ARG A 8 6.66 -14.89 4.06
C ARG A 8 7.61 -13.81 4.59
N PHE A 9 7.32 -13.28 5.77
CA PHE A 9 8.12 -12.24 6.41
C PHE A 9 8.80 -12.76 7.69
N PRO A 10 10.04 -12.32 8.00
CA PRO A 10 10.71 -12.73 9.23
C PRO A 10 9.99 -12.23 10.48
N ALA A 11 9.51 -13.15 11.33
CA ALA A 11 8.82 -12.82 12.58
C ALA A 11 9.63 -11.90 13.51
N ALA A 12 10.97 -12.04 13.52
CA ALA A 12 11.85 -11.18 14.31
C ALA A 12 11.83 -9.71 13.84
N ARG A 13 11.71 -9.47 12.53
CA ARG A 13 11.63 -8.11 11.98
C ARG A 13 10.29 -7.47 12.30
N ILE A 14 9.20 -8.23 12.16
CA ILE A 14 7.85 -7.79 12.54
C ILE A 14 7.84 -7.42 14.03
N LYS A 15 8.34 -8.31 14.90
CA LYS A 15 8.45 -8.04 16.34
C LYS A 15 9.23 -6.75 16.62
N LYS A 16 10.37 -6.52 15.95
CA LYS A 16 11.17 -5.30 16.13
C LYS A 16 10.43 -4.03 15.73
N ILE A 17 9.61 -4.07 14.67
CA ILE A 17 8.79 -2.93 14.24
C ILE A 17 7.66 -2.69 15.25
N MET A 18 6.99 -3.76 15.71
CA MET A 18 5.93 -3.63 16.72
C MET A 18 6.44 -3.03 18.03
N GLN A 19 7.65 -3.39 18.47
CA GLN A 19 8.27 -2.85 19.68
C GLN A 19 9.02 -1.52 19.47
N ALA A 20 8.91 -0.91 18.29
CA ALA A 20 9.32 0.48 18.11
C ALA A 20 8.30 1.46 18.72
N ASP A 21 7.09 0.97 18.98
CA ASP A 21 6.09 1.64 19.79
C ASP A 21 6.37 1.36 21.28
N GLU A 22 6.55 2.42 22.07
CA GLU A 22 6.93 2.34 23.49
C GLU A 22 5.83 1.72 24.36
N ASP A 23 4.57 1.79 23.92
CA ASP A 23 3.42 1.22 24.63
C ASP A 23 3.30 -0.31 24.42
N VAL A 24 4.10 -0.88 23.50
CA VAL A 24 4.08 -2.30 23.17
C VAL A 24 5.10 -3.09 24.01
N GLY A 25 4.59 -3.76 25.05
CA GLY A 25 5.37 -4.64 25.93
C GLY A 25 5.71 -6.02 25.34
N LYS A 26 5.43 -7.08 26.10
CA LYS A 26 5.71 -8.46 25.68
C LYS A 26 4.73 -8.92 24.61
N ILE A 27 5.27 -9.41 23.49
CA ILE A 27 4.47 -9.93 22.36
C ILE A 27 4.45 -11.46 22.39
N ALA A 28 3.24 -12.04 22.29
CA ALA A 28 3.08 -13.48 22.18
C ALA A 28 3.64 -14.03 20.84
N LEU A 29 4.21 -15.23 20.86
CA LEU A 29 4.89 -15.82 19.70
C LEU A 29 4.02 -15.94 18.44
N ALA A 30 2.70 -16.13 18.60
CA ALA A 30 1.77 -16.26 17.49
C ALA A 30 1.49 -14.93 16.77
N VAL A 31 1.61 -13.79 17.46
CA VAL A 31 1.18 -12.49 16.95
C VAL A 31 2.01 -12.06 15.71
N PRO A 32 3.35 -12.09 15.73
CA PRO A 32 4.14 -11.76 14.53
C PRO A 32 3.86 -12.68 13.33
N LEU A 33 3.46 -13.93 13.57
CA LEU A 33 3.13 -14.88 12.50
C LEU A 33 1.80 -14.51 11.82
N LEU A 34 0.80 -14.12 12.62
CA LEU A 34 -0.49 -13.63 12.10
C LEU A 34 -0.32 -12.31 11.36
N VAL A 35 0.45 -11.37 11.91
CA VAL A 35 0.79 -10.11 11.26
C VAL A 35 1.52 -10.35 9.93
N SER A 36 2.40 -11.36 9.84
CA SER A 36 3.02 -11.74 8.56
C SER A 36 1.99 -12.12 7.51
N LYS A 37 0.92 -12.82 7.88
CA LYS A 37 -0.11 -13.21 6.91
C LYS A 37 -1.02 -12.02 6.54
N ALA A 38 -1.36 -11.19 7.52
CA ALA A 38 -2.11 -9.96 7.27
C ALA A 38 -1.34 -9.01 6.34
N LEU A 39 -0.02 -8.87 6.52
CA LEU A 39 0.85 -8.06 5.67
C LEU A 39 0.89 -8.60 4.23
N GLU A 40 0.91 -9.91 4.04
CA GLU A 40 0.84 -10.53 2.71
C GLU A 40 -0.46 -10.16 1.98
N LEU A 41 -1.61 -10.32 2.65
CA LEU A 41 -2.91 -9.98 2.09
C LEU A 41 -3.06 -8.48 1.84
N PHE A 42 -2.55 -7.65 2.75
CA PHE A 42 -2.53 -6.20 2.58
C PHE A 42 -1.70 -5.77 1.36
N LEU A 43 -0.49 -6.32 1.19
CA LEU A 43 0.36 -6.00 0.05
C LEU A 43 -0.27 -6.46 -1.27
N GLN A 44 -0.94 -7.61 -1.26
CA GLN A 44 -1.67 -8.09 -2.43
C GLN A 44 -2.79 -7.12 -2.82
N ASP A 45 -3.69 -6.78 -1.89
CA ASP A 45 -4.81 -5.87 -2.15
C ASP A 45 -4.34 -4.46 -2.58
N LEU A 46 -3.27 -3.95 -1.95
CA LEU A 46 -2.67 -2.66 -2.34
C LEU A 46 -2.09 -2.71 -3.76
N CYS A 47 -1.35 -3.77 -4.11
CA CYS A 47 -0.75 -3.94 -5.43
C CYS A 47 -1.82 -4.12 -6.52
N ASP A 48 -2.82 -4.96 -6.29
CA ASP A 48 -3.88 -5.26 -7.25
C ASP A 48 -4.67 -3.97 -7.59
N ARG A 49 -5.10 -3.21 -6.57
CA ARG A 49 -5.81 -1.93 -6.77
C ARG A 49 -4.93 -0.87 -7.44
N THR A 50 -3.63 -0.82 -7.09
CA THR A 50 -2.70 0.12 -7.73
C THR A 50 -2.46 -0.24 -9.19
N TYR A 51 -2.43 -1.54 -9.51
CA TYR A 51 -2.30 -2.04 -10.86
C TYR A 51 -3.56 -1.74 -11.70
N GLU A 52 -4.76 -1.89 -11.14
CA GLU A 52 -6.00 -1.45 -11.80
C GLU A 52 -5.97 0.04 -12.18
N ILE A 53 -5.43 0.90 -11.32
CA ILE A 53 -5.24 2.33 -11.62
C ILE A 53 -4.21 2.51 -12.74
N THR A 54 -3.12 1.75 -12.70
CA THR A 54 -2.08 1.75 -13.74
C THR A 54 -2.68 1.43 -15.11
N LEU A 55 -3.49 0.38 -15.20
CA LEU A 55 -4.17 -0.02 -16.43
C LEU A 55 -5.20 1.03 -16.89
N ARG A 56 -5.99 1.59 -15.97
CA ARG A 56 -6.96 2.67 -16.29
C ARG A 56 -6.31 3.93 -16.85
N ARG A 57 -5.05 4.21 -16.50
CA ARG A 57 -4.24 5.30 -17.05
C ARG A 57 -3.58 4.97 -18.39
N GLY A 58 -3.80 3.76 -18.93
CA GLY A 58 -3.15 3.30 -20.17
C GLY A 58 -1.67 2.98 -20.00
N ALA A 59 -1.17 2.89 -18.77
CA ALA A 59 0.22 2.57 -18.47
C ALA A 59 0.42 1.06 -18.34
N LYS A 60 1.61 0.58 -18.72
CA LYS A 60 2.04 -0.81 -18.52
C LYS A 60 2.92 -0.99 -17.29
N THR A 61 3.49 0.11 -16.79
CA THR A 61 4.40 0.13 -15.65
C THR A 61 3.74 0.85 -14.49
N MET A 62 3.70 0.19 -13.33
CA MET A 62 3.21 0.79 -12.09
C MET A 62 4.23 1.80 -11.54
N SER A 63 3.77 2.98 -11.14
CA SER A 63 4.62 4.05 -10.59
C SER A 63 4.09 4.52 -9.22
N SER A 64 4.91 5.31 -8.52
CA SER A 64 4.51 5.93 -7.25
C SER A 64 3.29 6.85 -7.37
N LEU A 65 3.04 7.41 -8.55
CA LEU A 65 1.85 8.22 -8.84
C LEU A 65 0.57 7.40 -8.80
N HIS A 66 0.58 6.20 -9.39
CA HIS A 66 -0.57 5.30 -9.31
C HIS A 66 -0.84 4.86 -7.87
N LEU A 67 0.23 4.64 -7.09
CA LEU A 67 0.12 4.28 -5.67
C LEU A 67 -0.48 5.44 -4.85
N LYS A 68 -0.03 6.68 -5.08
CA LYS A 68 -0.61 7.88 -4.46
C LYS A 68 -2.10 7.98 -4.77
N GLN A 69 -2.47 7.80 -6.04
CA GLN A 69 -3.87 7.80 -6.46
C GLN A 69 -4.67 6.67 -5.80
N CYS A 70 -4.10 5.47 -5.66
CA CYS A 70 -4.72 4.33 -4.98
C CYS A 70 -5.08 4.68 -3.53
N VAL A 71 -4.09 5.18 -2.79
CA VAL A 71 -4.26 5.59 -1.39
C VAL A 71 -5.28 6.71 -1.25
N GLN A 72 -5.33 7.66 -2.20
CA GLN A 72 -6.33 8.74 -2.18
C GLN A 72 -7.75 8.27 -2.49
N THR A 73 -7.88 7.20 -3.30
CA THR A 73 -9.17 6.67 -3.79
C THR A 73 -9.86 5.77 -2.77
N PHE A 74 -9.10 4.95 -2.03
CA PHE A 74 -9.66 3.95 -1.11
C PHE A 74 -9.40 4.32 0.35
N ASN A 75 -10.47 4.58 1.11
CA ASN A 75 -10.41 4.99 2.52
C ASN A 75 -9.69 3.99 3.45
N VAL A 76 -9.72 2.69 3.13
CA VAL A 76 -9.01 1.64 3.88
C VAL A 76 -7.49 1.89 3.93
N PHE A 77 -6.96 2.67 3.00
CA PHE A 77 -5.54 3.04 2.94
C PHE A 77 -5.25 4.43 3.52
N ASP A 78 -6.19 5.08 4.19
CA ASP A 78 -6.01 6.45 4.69
C ASP A 78 -4.79 6.62 5.62
N PHE A 79 -4.42 5.56 6.34
CA PHE A 79 -3.22 5.51 7.18
C PHE A 79 -1.89 5.70 6.40
N LEU A 80 -1.91 5.58 5.06
CA LEU A 80 -0.76 5.82 4.19
C LEU A 80 -0.71 7.23 3.60
N ARG A 81 -1.74 8.07 3.80
CA ARG A 81 -1.85 9.39 3.15
C ARG A 81 -0.64 10.27 3.40
N GLU A 82 -0.18 10.33 4.64
CA GLU A 82 0.99 11.13 5.00
C GLU A 82 2.24 10.63 4.29
N ILE A 83 2.41 9.30 4.16
CA ILE A 83 3.57 8.69 3.50
C ILE A 83 3.58 9.04 2.00
N VAL A 84 2.44 8.90 1.32
CA VAL A 84 2.35 9.18 -0.13
C VAL A 84 2.28 10.66 -0.47
N SER A 85 2.03 11.55 0.51
CA SER A 85 2.02 13.00 0.28
C SER A 85 3.36 13.53 -0.25
N LYS A 86 4.46 12.83 0.05
CA LYS A 86 5.82 13.13 -0.41
C LYS A 86 6.05 12.84 -1.89
N VAL A 87 5.18 12.04 -2.50
CA VAL A 87 5.23 11.79 -3.96
C VAL A 87 4.69 13.05 -4.64
N PRO A 88 5.44 13.68 -5.55
CA PRO A 88 4.94 14.85 -6.29
C PRO A 88 3.63 14.52 -6.99
N ASP A 89 2.66 15.43 -6.91
CA ASP A 89 1.54 15.35 -7.84
C ASP A 89 2.09 15.56 -9.25
N LEU A 90 1.50 14.87 -10.24
CA LEU A 90 1.74 15.23 -11.63
C LEU A 90 1.37 16.71 -11.75
N GLY A 91 2.36 17.56 -12.05
CA GLY A 91 2.12 18.95 -12.40
C GLY A 91 0.99 18.99 -13.42
N GLY A 92 0.00 19.85 -13.16
CA GLY A 92 -1.26 19.90 -13.89
C GLY A 92 -1.03 19.77 -15.39
N ALA A 93 -1.49 18.67 -15.96
CA ALA A 93 -1.80 18.64 -17.37
C ALA A 93 -3.14 19.36 -17.57
N ASP A 94 -3.15 20.67 -17.34
CA ASP A 94 -4.02 21.59 -18.07
C ASP A 94 -3.42 21.78 -19.48
N VAL A 95 -3.35 20.69 -20.23
CA VAL A 95 -3.06 20.74 -21.66
C VAL A 95 -4.05 19.82 -22.37
N GLY A 96 -5.18 20.41 -22.76
CA GLY A 96 -5.95 20.00 -23.92
C GLY A 96 -7.11 19.03 -23.69
N SER A 97 -8.13 19.45 -22.93
CA SER A 97 -9.51 18.99 -23.19
C SER A 97 -10.48 20.17 -23.28
N GLU A 98 -10.15 21.11 -24.17
CA GLU A 98 -11.11 21.93 -24.92
C GLU A 98 -11.02 21.35 -26.36
N ASP A 99 -12.06 20.98 -27.10
CA ASP A 99 -13.46 21.30 -27.03
C ASP A 99 -14.24 20.22 -27.81
N ARG A 100 -15.21 19.56 -27.17
CA ARG A 100 -16.31 18.86 -27.86
C ARG A 100 -17.55 19.68 -27.59
N SER A 101 -17.76 20.75 -28.38
CA SER A 101 -19.06 21.28 -28.82
C SER A 101 -18.89 22.69 -29.41
N SER A 102 -19.09 22.83 -30.72
CA SER A 102 -19.83 23.94 -31.39
C SER A 102 -19.32 24.19 -32.82
N CYS A 103 -19.89 23.46 -33.78
CA CYS A 103 -20.48 23.90 -35.07
C CYS A 103 -20.57 22.67 -36.01
#